data_AF-A0A0J1EX71-F1
#
_entry.id   AF-A0A0J1EX71-F1
#
_cell.length_a   1.000
_cell.length_b   1.000
_cell.length_c   1.000
_cell.angle_alpha   90.00
_cell.angle_beta   90.00
_cell.angle_gamma   90.00
#
_symmetry.space_group_name_H-M   'P 1'
#
loop_
_entity.id
_entity.type
_entity.pdbx_description
1 polymer ?
#
loop_
_entity_poly.entity_id
_entity_poly.type
_entity_poly.pdbx_seq_one_letter_code
_entity_poly.pdbx_strand_id
1 'polypeptide(L)'
;MTAVHLPDGTGSRTEHVLSEPGAWTRPQAPIGSRRAYAAAHVVPHVLGDNTPGAPAQLDWDATLGFRHDVWSYGLGVADAMDTAQRGMGLDWPATQELIRRSTAEAAAALTAGHAGLRGRTVRDLIACGAGTDQLDPAGIVPGEAGLQAVEAAYREQLAVVEGAGAKVVLMASRALVRAARGAEDYLRVYTGLLDEVRHPVVLHWLGTMFDPALTGYWGSEEVETATETFLQLIRSRPEKVDGVKVSLLDAGHETRLRAALPDGVRLYTGDDFNYPELVHGDGTRHSDALLGIFAGIYPAASTALQAYDAGQPDRARAILDSTEALGRHVFGAPTFYYKSGIAFLSWLNGHQPGYQMVGGLHSGRSVPHLVRVFELADRAGLLLDPELAARRMDAFLDVAGAGAPALVPAGGTGGAA
;
A
#
# COMPACT_ATOMS: atom_id res chain seq x y z
N MET A 1 4.86 30.78 12.70
CA MET A 1 5.75 29.70 12.25
C MET A 1 5.65 28.59 13.27
N THR A 2 5.26 27.40 12.84
CA THR A 2 5.12 26.23 13.71
C THR A 2 6.45 25.49 13.74
N ALA A 3 6.92 25.08 14.91
CA ALA A 3 8.21 24.40 15.06
C ALA A 3 8.12 23.26 16.08
N VAL A 4 8.95 22.23 15.89
CA VAL A 4 9.08 21.05 16.76
C VAL A 4 10.56 20.83 17.05
N HIS A 5 10.92 20.45 18.27
CA HIS A 5 12.31 20.10 18.59
C HIS A 5 12.54 18.60 18.38
N LEU A 6 13.22 18.25 17.29
CA LEU A 6 13.45 16.86 16.88
C LEU A 6 14.79 16.34 17.42
N PRO A 7 14.87 15.08 17.91
CA PRO A 7 16.13 14.49 18.33
C PRO A 7 17.01 14.16 17.11
N ASP A 8 18.31 14.46 17.19
CA ASP A 8 19.28 14.20 16.12
C ASP A 8 19.94 12.81 16.19
N GLY A 9 19.46 11.94 17.09
CA GLY A 9 19.99 10.60 17.34
C GLY A 9 21.25 10.57 18.22
N THR A 10 21.85 11.73 18.54
CA THR A 10 23.01 11.84 19.44
C THR A 10 22.63 12.24 20.87
N GLY A 11 21.34 12.43 21.12
CA GLY A 11 20.80 12.93 22.40
C GLY A 11 20.62 14.45 22.43
N SER A 12 21.03 15.16 21.38
CA SER A 12 20.72 16.57 21.17
C SER A 12 19.40 16.74 20.41
N ARG A 13 18.81 17.93 20.48
CA ARG A 13 17.58 18.29 19.78
C ARG A 13 17.81 19.54 18.94
N THR A 14 17.28 19.52 17.73
CA THR A 14 17.33 20.64 16.80
C THR A 14 15.92 21.15 16.54
N GLU A 15 15.76 22.47 16.50
CA GLU A 15 14.50 23.08 16.09
C GLU A 15 14.25 22.80 14.60
N HIS A 16 13.12 22.17 14.30
CA HIS A 16 12.61 21.95 12.95
C HIS A 16 11.40 22.86 12.74
N VAL A 17 11.58 23.91 11.93
CA VAL A 17 10.51 24.84 11.54
C VAL A 17 9.75 24.22 10.37
N LEU A 18 8.45 23.99 10.54
CA LEU A 18 7.62 23.36 9.53
C LEU A 18 7.38 24.32 8.35
N SER A 19 7.34 23.74 7.16
CA SER A 19 7.02 24.43 5.92
C SER A 19 5.51 24.59 5.76
N GLU A 20 5.10 25.50 4.87
CA GLU A 20 3.69 25.54 4.43
C GLU A 20 3.35 24.25 3.65
N PRO A 21 2.11 23.73 3.77
CA PRO A 21 1.68 22.56 3.00
C PRO A 21 1.81 22.82 1.49
N GLY A 22 2.06 21.76 0.73
CA GLY A 22 2.10 21.87 -0.72
C GLY A 22 0.74 22.26 -1.31
N ALA A 23 0.75 22.90 -2.48
CA ALA A 23 -0.45 23.35 -3.18
C ALA A 23 -1.17 22.18 -3.88
N TRP A 24 -1.62 21.20 -3.11
CA TRP A 24 -2.30 20.00 -3.60
C TRP A 24 -3.76 20.28 -3.89
N THR A 25 -4.23 19.84 -5.06
CA THR A 25 -5.58 20.16 -5.54
C THR A 25 -6.40 18.91 -5.78
N ARG A 26 -7.68 18.96 -5.37
CA ARG A 26 -8.66 17.96 -5.79
C ARG A 26 -9.01 18.14 -7.27
N PRO A 27 -9.17 17.05 -8.03
CA PRO A 27 -9.44 17.12 -9.46
C PRO A 27 -10.85 17.63 -9.76
N GLN A 28 -10.95 18.48 -10.78
CA GLN A 28 -12.23 19.02 -11.28
C GLN A 28 -12.88 18.16 -12.37
N ALA A 29 -12.18 17.12 -12.83
CA ALA A 29 -12.63 16.13 -13.78
C ALA A 29 -11.91 14.79 -13.50
N PRO A 30 -12.42 13.64 -13.97
CA PRO A 30 -11.76 12.36 -13.76
C PRO A 30 -10.35 12.32 -14.37
N ILE A 31 -9.39 11.81 -13.60
CA ILE A 31 -7.99 11.66 -14.03
C ILE A 31 -7.90 10.68 -15.22
N GLY A 32 -7.39 11.11 -16.37
CA GLY A 32 -7.43 10.33 -17.62
C GLY A 32 -6.14 9.59 -17.95
N SER A 33 -4.99 10.19 -17.64
CA SER A 33 -3.67 9.77 -18.12
C SER A 33 -3.16 8.49 -17.48
N ARG A 34 -3.53 8.22 -16.22
CA ARG A 34 -3.13 7.02 -15.47
C ARG A 34 -4.31 6.49 -14.66
N ARG A 35 -4.35 5.17 -14.49
CA ARG A 35 -5.14 4.51 -13.44
C ARG A 35 -4.27 4.42 -12.19
N ALA A 36 -4.78 4.92 -11.08
CA ALA A 36 -4.02 4.96 -9.84
C ALA A 36 -4.89 4.52 -8.66
N TYR A 37 -4.36 3.60 -7.87
CA TYR A 37 -4.95 3.14 -6.63
C TYR A 37 -3.97 3.38 -5.48
N ALA A 38 -4.44 4.00 -4.41
CA ALA A 38 -3.73 4.04 -3.14
C ALA A 38 -4.06 2.77 -2.34
N ALA A 39 -3.04 1.99 -1.97
CA ALA A 39 -3.25 0.84 -1.10
C ALA A 39 -3.48 1.31 0.34
N ALA A 40 -4.73 1.22 0.82
CA ALA A 40 -5.14 1.86 2.06
C ALA A 40 -4.81 1.00 3.30
N HIS A 41 -4.45 1.68 4.38
CA HIS A 41 -4.30 1.07 5.72
C HIS A 41 -5.66 0.91 6.40
N VAL A 42 -5.71 0.24 7.55
CA VAL A 42 -6.91 0.15 8.41
C VAL A 42 -6.64 0.84 9.74
N VAL A 43 -7.69 1.36 10.37
CA VAL A 43 -7.60 2.05 11.66
C VAL A 43 -8.22 1.14 12.73
N PRO A 44 -7.46 0.74 13.77
CA PRO A 44 -8.04 -0.05 14.85
C PRO A 44 -8.94 0.80 15.75
N HIS A 45 -9.97 0.19 16.34
CA HIS A 45 -10.78 0.81 17.38
C HIS A 45 -9.91 0.99 18.64
N VAL A 46 -9.72 2.23 19.09
CA VAL A 46 -8.75 2.57 20.15
C VAL A 46 -9.04 1.86 21.48
N LEU A 47 -10.32 1.61 21.80
CA LEU A 47 -10.72 0.89 23.01
C LEU A 47 -10.92 -0.61 22.78
N GLY A 48 -10.65 -1.10 21.58
CA GLY A 48 -10.77 -2.52 21.23
C GLY A 48 -9.54 -3.33 21.66
N ASP A 49 -9.72 -4.64 21.83
CA ASP A 49 -8.61 -5.56 22.07
C ASP A 49 -7.86 -5.82 20.75
N ASN A 50 -6.78 -5.05 20.54
CA ASN A 50 -5.91 -5.15 19.37
C ASN A 50 -4.57 -5.84 19.71
N THR A 51 -4.58 -6.69 20.74
CA THR A 51 -3.41 -7.48 21.14
C THR A 51 -2.92 -8.35 19.97
N PRO A 52 -1.60 -8.53 19.78
CA PRO A 52 -1.08 -9.43 18.74
C PRO A 52 -1.74 -10.82 18.80
N GLY A 53 -2.37 -11.23 17.70
CA GLY A 53 -3.08 -12.51 17.57
C GLY A 53 -4.56 -12.48 17.95
N ALA A 54 -5.06 -11.40 18.56
CA ALA A 54 -6.50 -11.20 18.76
C ALA A 54 -7.19 -10.84 17.42
N PRO A 55 -8.49 -11.15 17.25
CA PRO A 55 -9.26 -10.70 16.10
C PRO A 55 -9.24 -9.18 15.96
N ALA A 56 -9.09 -8.68 14.74
CA ALA A 56 -8.98 -7.26 14.47
C ALA A 56 -10.31 -6.54 14.73
N GLN A 57 -10.27 -5.48 15.53
CA GLN A 57 -11.40 -4.59 15.76
C GLN A 57 -11.11 -3.24 15.13
N LEU A 58 -11.84 -2.89 14.07
CA LEU A 58 -11.60 -1.67 13.31
C LEU A 58 -12.50 -0.53 13.77
N ASP A 59 -11.94 0.68 13.75
CA ASP A 59 -12.71 1.92 13.70
C ASP A 59 -13.19 2.10 12.26
N TRP A 60 -14.46 1.75 12.02
CA TRP A 60 -15.02 1.78 10.68
C TRP A 60 -15.17 3.19 10.13
N ASP A 61 -15.48 4.17 10.98
CA ASP A 61 -15.68 5.55 10.54
C ASP A 61 -14.35 6.15 10.09
N ALA A 62 -13.28 5.98 10.87
CA ALA A 62 -11.94 6.44 10.49
C ALA A 62 -11.41 5.67 9.27
N THR A 63 -11.59 4.34 9.26
CA THR A 63 -11.15 3.48 8.14
C THR A 63 -11.82 3.89 6.83
N LEU A 64 -13.15 4.04 6.81
CA LEU A 64 -13.90 4.40 5.61
C LEU A 64 -13.77 5.88 5.25
N GLY A 65 -13.65 6.76 6.24
CA GLY A 65 -13.38 8.19 6.04
C GLY A 65 -12.08 8.43 5.28
N PHE A 66 -11.02 7.63 5.54
CA PHE A 66 -9.80 7.68 4.76
C PHE A 66 -10.00 7.29 3.29
N ARG A 67 -10.84 6.27 2.99
CA ARG A 67 -11.16 5.90 1.60
C ARG A 67 -11.87 7.04 0.88
N HIS A 68 -12.84 7.67 1.54
CA HIS A 68 -13.56 8.83 1.01
C HIS A 68 -12.62 9.98 0.66
N ASP A 69 -11.62 10.25 1.49
CA ASP A 69 -10.67 11.33 1.18
C ASP A 69 -9.80 10.99 -0.04
N VAL A 70 -9.32 9.74 -0.16
CA VAL A 70 -8.62 9.27 -1.37
C VAL A 70 -9.48 9.42 -2.63
N TRP A 71 -10.75 9.01 -2.57
CA TRP A 71 -11.69 9.20 -3.69
C TRP A 71 -11.98 10.67 -3.99
N SER A 72 -11.97 11.55 -2.98
CA SER A 72 -12.12 12.99 -3.16
C SER A 72 -10.98 13.61 -3.99
N TYR A 73 -9.81 12.96 -3.99
CA TYR A 73 -8.66 13.26 -4.84
C TYR A 73 -8.67 12.49 -6.17
N GLY A 74 -9.76 11.78 -6.50
CA GLY A 74 -9.95 11.09 -7.77
C GLY A 74 -9.10 9.85 -7.99
N LEU A 75 -8.41 9.36 -6.95
CA LEU A 75 -7.68 8.10 -6.98
C LEU A 75 -8.59 6.96 -6.56
N GLY A 76 -8.34 5.74 -7.06
CA GLY A 76 -8.96 4.53 -6.53
C GLY A 76 -8.32 4.11 -5.20
N VAL A 77 -8.96 3.16 -4.53
CA VAL A 77 -8.45 2.50 -3.32
C VAL A 77 -8.17 1.04 -3.66
N ALA A 78 -6.96 0.58 -3.37
CA ALA A 78 -6.67 -0.83 -3.27
C ALA A 78 -6.84 -1.26 -1.80
N ASP A 79 -7.91 -1.99 -1.50
CA ASP A 79 -8.31 -2.35 -0.14
C ASP A 79 -8.08 -3.82 0.17
N ALA A 80 -8.09 -4.20 1.45
CA ALA A 80 -7.92 -5.59 1.88
C ALA A 80 -6.63 -6.27 1.37
N MET A 81 -5.60 -5.46 1.09
CA MET A 81 -4.28 -5.87 0.60
C MET A 81 -3.23 -5.79 1.74
N ASP A 82 -1.96 -5.99 1.42
CA ASP A 82 -0.84 -5.96 2.37
C ASP A 82 -0.79 -4.68 3.24
N THR A 83 -1.07 -3.49 2.68
CA THR A 83 -1.10 -2.22 3.44
C THR A 83 -2.21 -2.19 4.50
N ALA A 84 -3.33 -2.90 4.26
CA ALA A 84 -4.41 -3.11 5.22
C ALA A 84 -4.05 -4.16 6.30
N GLN A 85 -2.78 -4.56 6.39
CA GLN A 85 -2.25 -5.60 7.31
C GLN A 85 -2.72 -7.02 6.99
N ARG A 86 -3.13 -7.30 5.75
CA ARG A 86 -3.58 -8.63 5.33
C ARG A 86 -2.47 -9.67 5.50
N GLY A 87 -2.75 -10.76 6.23
CA GLY A 87 -1.75 -11.80 6.54
C GLY A 87 -0.70 -11.37 7.58
N MET A 88 -0.85 -10.20 8.20
CA MET A 88 0.02 -9.67 9.26
C MET A 88 -0.75 -8.75 10.24
N GLY A 89 -1.93 -9.21 10.66
CA GLY A 89 -2.77 -8.56 11.67
C GLY A 89 -4.26 -8.62 11.36
N LEU A 90 -4.67 -8.32 10.13
CA LEU A 90 -6.07 -8.35 9.74
C LEU A 90 -6.51 -9.78 9.40
N ASP A 91 -7.39 -10.35 10.23
CA ASP A 91 -7.96 -11.69 10.01
C ASP A 91 -9.00 -11.72 8.88
N TRP A 92 -9.30 -12.93 8.40
CA TRP A 92 -10.22 -13.10 7.28
C TRP A 92 -11.64 -12.58 7.58
N PRO A 93 -12.29 -12.87 8.72
CA PRO A 93 -13.58 -12.28 9.08
C PRO A 93 -13.61 -10.74 9.00
N ALA A 94 -12.64 -10.06 9.63
CA ALA A 94 -12.54 -8.60 9.57
C ALA A 94 -12.31 -8.09 8.13
N THR A 95 -11.57 -8.86 7.33
CA THR A 95 -11.33 -8.51 5.93
C THR A 95 -12.59 -8.64 5.07
N GLN A 96 -13.40 -9.68 5.26
CA GLN A 96 -14.68 -9.81 4.54
C GLN A 96 -15.58 -8.60 4.79
N GLU A 97 -15.60 -8.12 6.03
CA GLU A 97 -16.39 -6.94 6.39
C GLU A 97 -15.82 -5.66 5.77
N LEU A 98 -14.50 -5.49 5.78
CA LEU A 98 -13.81 -4.37 5.11
C LEU A 98 -14.16 -4.33 3.61
N ILE A 99 -14.09 -5.46 2.91
CA ILE A 99 -14.43 -5.55 1.48
C ILE A 99 -15.87 -5.11 1.24
N ARG A 100 -16.82 -5.62 2.02
CA ARG A 100 -18.25 -5.28 1.85
C ARG A 100 -18.51 -3.80 2.12
N ARG A 101 -18.01 -3.27 3.24
CA ARG A 101 -18.24 -1.87 3.64
C ARG A 101 -17.57 -0.89 2.68
N SER A 102 -16.28 -1.06 2.39
CA SER A 102 -15.57 -0.16 1.49
C SER A 102 -16.17 -0.14 0.09
N THR A 103 -16.69 -1.27 -0.39
CA THR A 103 -17.34 -1.34 -1.71
C THR A 103 -18.70 -0.65 -1.72
N ALA A 104 -19.48 -0.79 -0.64
CA ALA A 104 -20.73 -0.04 -0.48
C ALA A 104 -20.48 1.48 -0.43
N GLU A 105 -19.45 1.91 0.31
CA GLU A 105 -19.03 3.32 0.37
C GLU A 105 -18.53 3.86 -0.98
N ALA A 106 -17.84 3.03 -1.78
CA ALA A 106 -17.44 3.41 -3.14
C ALA A 106 -18.67 3.67 -4.04
N ALA A 107 -19.73 2.87 -3.92
CA ALA A 107 -20.99 3.10 -4.62
C ALA A 107 -21.70 4.39 -4.15
N ALA A 108 -21.67 4.67 -2.84
CA ALA A 108 -22.20 5.90 -2.27
C ALA A 108 -21.43 7.15 -2.76
N ALA A 109 -20.08 7.09 -2.81
CA ALA A 109 -19.22 8.17 -3.28
C ALA A 109 -19.48 8.55 -4.74
N LEU A 110 -19.79 7.57 -5.61
CA LEU A 110 -20.21 7.83 -6.99
C LEU A 110 -21.53 8.60 -7.06
N THR A 111 -22.46 8.31 -6.15
CA THR A 111 -23.77 8.98 -6.07
C THR A 111 -23.65 10.41 -5.52
N ALA A 112 -22.68 10.67 -4.66
CA ALA A 112 -22.42 12.00 -4.08
C ALA A 112 -21.93 13.04 -5.12
N GLY A 113 -21.53 12.62 -6.32
CA GLY A 113 -21.34 13.51 -7.46
C GLY A 113 -20.03 14.29 -7.48
N HIS A 114 -18.96 13.80 -6.82
CA HIS A 114 -17.63 14.40 -6.89
C HIS A 114 -17.16 14.55 -8.34
N ALA A 115 -16.70 15.74 -8.71
CA ALA A 115 -16.33 16.05 -10.10
C ALA A 115 -15.23 15.11 -10.64
N GLY A 116 -14.26 14.77 -9.79
CA GLY A 116 -13.20 13.80 -10.08
C GLY A 116 -13.65 12.35 -10.29
N LEU A 117 -14.90 12.01 -9.96
CA LEU A 117 -15.45 10.65 -10.03
C LEU A 117 -16.51 10.49 -11.13
N ARG A 118 -16.80 11.53 -11.91
CA ARG A 118 -17.82 11.48 -12.97
C ARG A 118 -17.54 10.35 -13.96
N GLY A 119 -18.57 9.57 -14.28
CA GLY A 119 -18.46 8.46 -15.23
C GLY A 119 -17.60 7.28 -14.76
N ARG A 120 -17.13 7.29 -13.51
CA ARG A 120 -16.46 6.13 -12.90
C ARG A 120 -17.47 5.09 -12.45
N THR A 121 -16.99 3.86 -12.37
CA THR A 121 -17.71 2.70 -11.84
C THR A 121 -17.15 2.32 -10.48
N VAL A 122 -17.89 1.51 -9.71
CA VAL A 122 -17.39 0.97 -8.42
C VAL A 122 -16.03 0.29 -8.61
N ARG A 123 -15.85 -0.47 -9.69
CA ARG A 123 -14.60 -1.16 -10.03
C ARG A 123 -13.45 -0.22 -10.41
N ASP A 124 -13.71 1.04 -10.73
CA ASP A 124 -12.66 2.06 -10.91
C ASP A 124 -12.23 2.69 -9.58
N LEU A 125 -13.12 2.73 -8.58
CA LEU A 125 -12.88 3.34 -7.28
C LEU A 125 -12.28 2.35 -6.27
N ILE A 126 -12.60 1.05 -6.39
CA ILE A 126 -12.15 0.05 -5.43
C ILE A 126 -11.71 -1.25 -6.08
N ALA A 127 -10.52 -1.69 -5.69
CA ALA A 127 -9.95 -3.00 -5.99
C ALA A 127 -9.60 -3.72 -4.68
N CYS A 128 -10.04 -4.96 -4.50
CA CYS A 128 -9.85 -5.71 -3.26
C CYS A 128 -9.06 -7.01 -3.48
N GLY A 129 -8.22 -7.34 -2.50
CA GLY A 129 -7.42 -8.55 -2.51
C GLY A 129 -8.22 -9.84 -2.29
N ALA A 130 -8.04 -10.80 -3.20
CA ALA A 130 -8.45 -12.19 -3.03
C ALA A 130 -7.20 -13.08 -2.99
N GLY A 131 -6.99 -13.76 -1.87
CA GLY A 131 -5.85 -14.63 -1.61
C GLY A 131 -6.26 -15.94 -0.95
N THR A 132 -5.41 -16.47 -0.07
CA THR A 132 -5.64 -17.71 0.67
C THR A 132 -5.21 -17.62 2.15
N ASP A 133 -5.21 -16.41 2.70
CA ASP A 133 -4.73 -16.12 4.06
C ASP A 133 -5.62 -16.67 5.18
N GLN A 134 -6.79 -17.24 4.85
CA GLN A 134 -7.59 -18.03 5.80
C GLN A 134 -7.02 -19.44 6.04
N LEU A 135 -6.09 -19.90 5.19
CA LEU A 135 -5.38 -21.16 5.38
C LEU A 135 -4.14 -20.94 6.23
N ASP A 136 -3.85 -21.86 7.15
CA ASP A 136 -2.54 -21.97 7.79
C ASP A 136 -1.54 -22.65 6.84
N PRO A 137 -0.50 -21.95 6.33
CA PRO A 137 0.47 -22.54 5.41
C PRO A 137 1.22 -23.74 6.02
N ALA A 138 1.35 -23.82 7.36
CA ALA A 138 2.00 -24.95 8.02
C ALA A 138 1.21 -26.27 7.87
N GLY A 139 -0.11 -26.18 7.67
CA GLY A 139 -1.00 -27.32 7.46
C GLY A 139 -1.13 -27.78 6.01
N ILE A 140 -0.48 -27.11 5.06
CA ILE A 140 -0.63 -27.41 3.62
C ILE A 140 0.29 -28.55 3.19
N VAL A 141 -0.31 -29.59 2.59
CA VAL A 141 0.40 -30.75 2.04
C VAL A 141 0.76 -30.50 0.56
N PRO A 142 2.02 -30.70 0.14
CA PRO A 142 2.41 -30.56 -1.27
C PRO A 142 1.64 -31.50 -2.21
N GLY A 143 1.40 -31.05 -3.45
CA GLY A 143 0.70 -31.80 -4.49
C GLY A 143 -0.81 -31.58 -4.49
N GLU A 144 -1.55 -32.53 -5.07
CA GLU A 144 -2.94 -32.32 -5.49
C GLU A 144 -3.89 -31.91 -4.36
N ALA A 145 -3.78 -32.53 -3.17
CA ALA A 145 -4.64 -32.19 -2.04
C ALA A 145 -4.42 -30.74 -1.55
N GLY A 146 -3.17 -30.27 -1.50
CA GLY A 146 -2.86 -28.88 -1.16
C GLY A 146 -3.34 -27.91 -2.22
N LEU A 147 -3.17 -28.25 -3.50
CA LEU A 147 -3.62 -27.41 -4.61
C LEU A 147 -5.15 -27.25 -4.60
N GLN A 148 -5.90 -28.32 -4.32
CA GLN A 148 -7.36 -28.27 -4.15
C GLN A 148 -7.78 -27.37 -2.97
N ALA A 149 -7.07 -27.44 -1.84
CA ALA A 149 -7.32 -26.56 -0.70
C ALA A 149 -7.05 -25.09 -1.05
N VAL A 150 -5.96 -24.81 -1.77
CA VAL A 150 -5.60 -23.47 -2.26
C VAL A 150 -6.67 -22.92 -3.21
N GLU A 151 -7.09 -23.71 -4.19
CA GLU A 151 -8.14 -23.30 -5.14
C GLU A 151 -9.47 -23.03 -4.43
N ALA A 152 -9.87 -23.89 -3.48
CA ALA A 152 -11.08 -23.69 -2.69
C ALA A 152 -11.03 -22.37 -1.89
N ALA A 153 -9.87 -22.08 -1.27
CA ALA A 153 -9.65 -20.84 -0.54
C ALA A 153 -9.71 -19.60 -1.44
N TYR A 154 -9.11 -19.65 -2.63
CA TYR A 154 -9.23 -18.56 -3.60
C TYR A 154 -10.68 -18.36 -4.04
N ARG A 155 -11.41 -19.44 -4.38
CA ARG A 155 -12.83 -19.35 -4.79
C ARG A 155 -13.70 -18.73 -3.72
N GLU A 156 -13.49 -19.06 -2.45
CA GLU A 156 -14.19 -18.43 -1.32
C GLU A 156 -13.96 -16.91 -1.30
N GLN A 157 -12.70 -16.47 -1.37
CA GLN A 157 -12.41 -15.03 -1.32
C GLN A 157 -12.88 -14.29 -2.57
N LEU A 158 -12.74 -14.90 -3.75
CA LEU A 158 -13.25 -14.37 -5.01
C LEU A 158 -14.76 -14.13 -4.93
N ALA A 159 -15.52 -15.09 -4.39
CA ALA A 159 -16.95 -14.95 -4.22
C ALA A 159 -17.33 -13.74 -3.32
N VAL A 160 -16.53 -13.45 -2.29
CA VAL A 160 -16.73 -12.26 -1.44
C VAL A 160 -16.44 -10.97 -2.21
N VAL A 161 -15.31 -10.88 -2.90
CA VAL A 161 -14.90 -9.66 -3.62
C VAL A 161 -15.84 -9.38 -4.80
N GLU A 162 -16.13 -10.39 -5.62
CA GLU A 162 -17.06 -10.25 -6.75
C GLU A 162 -18.50 -10.02 -6.28
N GLY A 163 -18.92 -10.68 -5.20
CA GLY A 163 -20.23 -10.49 -4.60
C GLY A 163 -20.45 -9.08 -4.06
N ALA A 164 -19.40 -8.41 -3.56
CA ALA A 164 -19.44 -7.00 -3.19
C ALA A 164 -19.44 -6.06 -4.41
N GLY A 165 -18.91 -6.51 -5.56
CA GLY A 165 -18.83 -5.74 -6.80
C GLY A 165 -17.50 -5.01 -7.04
N ALA A 166 -16.49 -5.24 -6.19
CA ALA A 166 -15.17 -4.62 -6.32
C ALA A 166 -14.35 -5.24 -7.47
N LYS A 167 -13.34 -4.51 -7.96
CA LYS A 167 -12.32 -5.10 -8.83
C LYS A 167 -11.50 -6.12 -8.03
N VAL A 168 -11.23 -7.29 -8.60
CA VAL A 168 -10.43 -8.32 -7.93
C VAL A 168 -8.95 -8.03 -8.17
N VAL A 169 -8.17 -8.09 -7.10
CA VAL A 169 -6.71 -8.26 -7.15
C VAL A 169 -6.40 -9.69 -6.68
N LEU A 170 -5.99 -10.57 -7.59
CA LEU A 170 -5.55 -11.92 -7.24
C LEU A 170 -4.18 -11.84 -6.58
N MET A 171 -4.16 -12.01 -5.26
CA MET A 171 -2.97 -11.92 -4.43
C MET A 171 -2.14 -13.20 -4.51
N ALA A 172 -0.82 -13.05 -4.33
CA ALA A 172 0.06 -14.17 -4.06
C ALA A 172 -0.37 -14.95 -2.80
N SER A 173 -0.06 -16.24 -2.78
CA SER A 173 -0.52 -17.21 -1.78
C SER A 173 0.64 -17.96 -1.13
N ARG A 174 0.84 -17.75 0.17
CA ARG A 174 1.78 -18.54 0.98
C ARG A 174 1.45 -20.03 0.94
N ALA A 175 0.16 -20.38 0.91
CA ALA A 175 -0.28 -21.77 0.82
C ALA A 175 0.08 -22.40 -0.53
N LEU A 176 -0.01 -21.65 -1.64
CA LEU A 176 0.38 -22.14 -2.96
C LEU A 176 1.88 -22.42 -3.04
N VAL A 177 2.73 -21.61 -2.41
CA VAL A 177 4.18 -21.91 -2.30
C VAL A 177 4.42 -23.28 -1.66
N ARG A 178 3.62 -23.66 -0.66
CA ARG A 178 3.71 -24.96 0.01
C ARG A 178 3.11 -26.09 -0.81
N ALA A 179 2.04 -25.83 -1.56
CA ALA A 179 1.31 -26.83 -2.33
C ALA A 179 1.99 -27.18 -3.67
N ALA A 180 2.52 -26.19 -4.37
CA ALA A 180 3.04 -26.34 -5.73
C ALA A 180 4.37 -27.12 -5.77
N ARG A 181 4.54 -27.95 -6.81
CA ARG A 181 5.78 -28.69 -7.09
C ARG A 181 6.64 -28.05 -8.18
N GLY A 182 6.10 -27.05 -8.87
CA GLY A 182 6.77 -26.32 -9.94
C GLY A 182 5.82 -25.36 -10.66
N ALA A 183 6.33 -24.69 -11.70
CA ALA A 183 5.61 -23.68 -12.48
C ALA A 183 4.26 -24.17 -13.05
N GLU A 184 4.18 -25.45 -13.47
CA GLU A 184 2.95 -26.04 -14.01
C GLU A 184 1.78 -26.00 -13.02
N ASP A 185 2.04 -26.21 -11.73
CA ASP A 185 1.00 -26.16 -10.69
C ASP A 185 0.48 -24.71 -10.49
N TYR A 186 1.36 -23.70 -10.59
CA TYR A 186 0.94 -22.29 -10.58
C TYR A 186 0.07 -21.95 -11.79
N LEU A 187 0.52 -22.34 -12.99
CA LEU A 187 -0.24 -22.11 -14.22
C LEU A 187 -1.62 -22.77 -14.16
N ARG A 188 -1.71 -24.01 -13.65
CA ARG A 188 -2.97 -24.73 -13.50
C ARG A 188 -3.94 -23.99 -12.58
N VAL A 189 -3.50 -23.65 -11.36
CA VAL A 189 -4.33 -22.98 -10.36
C VAL A 189 -4.81 -21.64 -10.91
N TYR A 190 -3.90 -20.79 -11.38
CA TYR A 190 -4.29 -19.45 -11.84
C TYR A 190 -5.13 -19.49 -13.13
N THR A 191 -4.87 -20.41 -14.07
CA THR A 191 -5.72 -20.54 -15.27
C THR A 191 -7.14 -20.92 -14.89
N GLY A 192 -7.32 -21.88 -13.97
CA GLY A 192 -8.64 -22.26 -13.46
C GLY A 192 -9.39 -21.08 -12.84
N LEU A 193 -8.70 -20.29 -11.99
CA LEU A 193 -9.29 -19.09 -11.40
C LEU A 193 -9.65 -18.04 -12.46
N LEU A 194 -8.79 -17.79 -13.45
CA LEU A 194 -9.07 -16.83 -14.53
C LEU A 194 -10.24 -17.26 -15.44
N ASP A 195 -10.43 -18.56 -15.63
CA ASP A 195 -11.57 -19.08 -16.37
C ASP A 195 -12.90 -18.81 -15.62
N GLU A 196 -12.88 -18.83 -14.28
CA GLU A 196 -14.05 -18.67 -13.40
C GLU A 196 -14.44 -17.20 -13.12
N VAL A 197 -13.50 -16.25 -13.10
CA VAL A 197 -13.80 -14.84 -12.77
C VAL A 197 -14.75 -14.19 -13.77
N ARG A 198 -15.66 -13.36 -13.24
CA ARG A 198 -16.72 -12.66 -13.98
C ARG A 198 -16.23 -11.46 -14.77
N HIS A 199 -15.14 -10.87 -14.32
CA HIS A 199 -14.56 -9.66 -14.88
C HIS A 199 -13.03 -9.73 -14.86
N PRO A 200 -12.33 -8.95 -15.72
CA PRO A 200 -10.88 -8.89 -15.70
C PRO A 200 -10.33 -8.50 -14.33
N VAL A 201 -9.25 -9.16 -13.92
CA VAL A 201 -8.63 -9.02 -12.59
C VAL A 201 -7.25 -8.38 -12.69
N VAL A 202 -6.74 -7.88 -11.56
CA VAL A 202 -5.33 -7.52 -11.44
C VAL A 202 -4.57 -8.70 -10.84
N LEU A 203 -3.57 -9.23 -11.54
CA LEU A 203 -2.67 -10.24 -10.97
C LEU A 203 -1.61 -9.55 -10.11
N HIS A 204 -1.37 -10.02 -8.89
CA HIS A 204 -0.40 -9.42 -7.98
C HIS A 204 0.76 -10.35 -7.69
N TRP A 205 1.96 -9.95 -8.13
CA TRP A 205 3.22 -10.57 -7.76
C TRP A 205 3.90 -9.75 -6.65
N LEU A 206 3.86 -10.29 -5.43
CA LEU A 206 4.50 -9.72 -4.25
C LEU A 206 5.89 -10.36 -4.03
N GLY A 207 6.93 -9.54 -3.92
CA GLY A 207 8.30 -10.02 -3.68
C GLY A 207 8.60 -10.37 -2.22
N THR A 208 9.71 -11.07 -2.02
CA THR A 208 10.14 -11.62 -0.72
C THR A 208 10.56 -10.56 0.31
N MET A 209 10.88 -9.35 -0.13
CA MET A 209 11.15 -8.20 0.76
C MET A 209 9.90 -7.75 1.55
N PHE A 210 8.71 -7.95 0.96
CA PHE A 210 7.43 -7.70 1.61
C PHE A 210 6.92 -8.93 2.37
N ASP A 211 7.15 -10.13 1.81
CA ASP A 211 6.75 -11.38 2.43
C ASP A 211 7.75 -12.51 2.15
N PRO A 212 8.68 -12.79 3.09
CA PRO A 212 9.68 -13.83 2.91
C PRO A 212 9.11 -15.23 2.63
N ALA A 213 7.86 -15.50 3.06
CA ALA A 213 7.19 -16.77 2.83
C ALA A 213 6.79 -17.00 1.35
N LEU A 214 6.96 -15.98 0.49
CA LEU A 214 6.71 -16.06 -0.96
C LEU A 214 7.96 -16.42 -1.77
N THR A 215 9.01 -16.90 -1.14
CA THR A 215 10.23 -17.34 -1.85
C THR A 215 9.90 -18.41 -2.89
N GLY A 216 10.41 -18.23 -4.11
CA GLY A 216 10.17 -19.15 -5.22
C GLY A 216 8.78 -19.03 -5.88
N TYR A 217 8.05 -17.93 -5.65
CA TYR A 217 6.76 -17.70 -6.31
C TYR A 217 6.88 -17.81 -7.84
N TRP A 218 5.86 -18.40 -8.49
CA TRP A 218 5.89 -18.82 -9.90
C TRP A 218 6.82 -20.00 -10.22
N GLY A 219 7.35 -20.70 -9.21
CA GLY A 219 8.06 -21.96 -9.36
C GLY A 219 9.57 -21.83 -9.57
N SER A 220 10.14 -20.64 -9.39
CA SER A 220 11.58 -20.38 -9.46
C SER A 220 11.99 -19.26 -8.52
N GLU A 221 13.17 -19.37 -7.91
CA GLU A 221 13.82 -18.25 -7.21
C GLU A 221 14.54 -17.29 -8.18
N GLU A 222 14.85 -17.76 -9.40
CA GLU A 222 15.42 -16.93 -10.45
C GLU A 222 14.29 -16.10 -11.11
N VAL A 223 14.40 -14.78 -11.00
CA VAL A 223 13.35 -13.82 -11.33
C VAL A 223 12.96 -13.88 -12.80
N GLU A 224 13.90 -14.01 -13.73
CA GLU A 224 13.59 -14.03 -15.16
C GLU A 224 12.81 -15.31 -15.54
N THR A 225 13.14 -16.46 -14.94
CA THR A 225 12.41 -17.73 -15.11
C THR A 225 10.99 -17.65 -14.53
N ALA A 226 10.84 -17.06 -13.33
CA ALA A 226 9.53 -16.80 -12.73
C ALA A 226 8.70 -15.85 -13.61
N THR A 227 9.36 -14.88 -14.24
CA THR A 227 8.73 -13.90 -15.14
C THR A 227 8.19 -14.54 -16.40
N GLU A 228 8.91 -15.49 -17.01
CA GLU A 228 8.38 -16.20 -18.17
C GLU A 228 7.16 -17.06 -17.82
N THR A 229 7.13 -17.68 -16.64
CA THR A 229 5.94 -18.39 -16.15
C THR A 229 4.76 -17.42 -15.97
N PHE A 230 5.01 -16.26 -15.36
CA PHE A 230 3.98 -15.24 -15.17
C PHE A 230 3.45 -14.68 -16.51
N LEU A 231 4.34 -14.38 -17.45
CA LEU A 231 3.97 -13.94 -18.79
C LEU A 231 3.22 -15.02 -19.58
N GLN A 232 3.57 -16.30 -19.41
CA GLN A 232 2.85 -17.41 -20.03
C GLN A 232 1.38 -17.44 -19.57
N LEU A 233 1.11 -17.24 -18.28
CA LEU A 233 -0.26 -17.12 -17.76
C LEU A 233 -1.00 -15.94 -18.39
N ILE A 234 -0.39 -14.75 -18.41
CA ILE A 234 -1.02 -13.53 -18.93
C ILE A 234 -1.34 -13.68 -20.42
N ARG A 235 -0.40 -14.22 -21.20
CA ARG A 235 -0.56 -14.43 -22.65
C ARG A 235 -1.63 -15.48 -22.98
N SER A 236 -1.95 -16.38 -22.04
CA SER A 236 -2.95 -17.43 -22.27
C SER A 236 -4.39 -16.94 -22.05
N ARG A 237 -4.58 -15.86 -21.29
CA ARG A 237 -5.90 -15.28 -20.93
C ARG A 237 -5.86 -13.74 -20.86
N PRO A 238 -5.36 -13.01 -21.87
CA PRO A 238 -5.20 -11.56 -21.79
C PRO A 238 -6.52 -10.83 -21.53
N GLU A 239 -7.64 -11.35 -22.04
CA GLU A 239 -8.99 -10.81 -21.84
C GLU A 239 -9.51 -10.92 -20.40
N LYS A 240 -8.88 -11.77 -19.58
CA LYS A 240 -9.21 -11.94 -18.15
C LYS A 240 -8.31 -11.11 -17.23
N VAL A 241 -7.33 -10.39 -17.78
CA VAL A 241 -6.34 -9.64 -17.01
C VAL A 241 -6.48 -8.14 -17.32
N ASP A 242 -7.02 -7.38 -16.37
CA ASP A 242 -7.06 -5.90 -16.43
C ASP A 242 -5.64 -5.32 -16.38
N GLY A 243 -4.79 -5.95 -15.56
CA GLY A 243 -3.38 -5.60 -15.46
C GLY A 243 -2.65 -6.47 -14.46
N VAL A 244 -1.39 -6.13 -14.23
CA VAL A 244 -0.55 -6.79 -13.24
C VAL A 244 0.05 -5.76 -12.30
N LYS A 245 0.14 -6.10 -11.01
CA LYS A 245 0.92 -5.37 -10.03
C LYS A 245 2.15 -6.19 -9.67
N VAL A 246 3.34 -5.63 -9.85
CA VAL A 246 4.60 -6.29 -9.49
C VAL A 246 5.32 -5.46 -8.44
N SER A 247 5.65 -6.09 -7.31
CA SER A 247 6.26 -5.45 -6.14
C SER A 247 7.61 -6.09 -5.83
N LEU A 248 8.56 -5.94 -6.77
CA LEU A 248 9.92 -6.49 -6.66
C LEU A 248 10.99 -5.42 -6.36
N LEU A 249 10.61 -4.14 -6.34
CA LEU A 249 11.50 -2.99 -6.12
C LEU A 249 12.68 -2.92 -7.12
N ASP A 250 12.43 -3.35 -8.36
CA ASP A 250 13.38 -3.34 -9.47
C ASP A 250 12.73 -2.68 -10.70
N ALA A 251 13.03 -1.39 -10.90
CA ALA A 251 12.51 -0.60 -12.00
C ALA A 251 12.94 -1.11 -13.39
N GLY A 252 14.13 -1.69 -13.50
CA GLY A 252 14.65 -2.25 -14.75
C GLY A 252 13.86 -3.50 -15.14
N HIS A 253 13.60 -4.38 -14.17
CA HIS A 253 12.73 -5.53 -14.33
C HIS A 253 11.30 -5.11 -14.72
N GLU A 254 10.71 -4.15 -14.00
CA GLU A 254 9.37 -3.64 -14.30
C GLU A 254 9.26 -3.09 -15.74
N THR A 255 10.27 -2.32 -16.19
CA THR A 255 10.30 -1.76 -17.54
C THR A 255 10.33 -2.85 -18.61
N ARG A 256 11.14 -3.90 -18.43
CA ARG A 256 11.17 -5.07 -19.34
C ARG A 256 9.84 -5.81 -19.35
N LEU A 257 9.24 -6.04 -18.17
CA LEU A 257 7.94 -6.69 -18.06
C LEU A 257 6.85 -5.89 -18.77
N ARG A 258 6.77 -4.57 -18.55
CA ARG A 258 5.84 -3.66 -19.25
C ARG A 258 5.96 -3.74 -20.76
N ALA A 259 7.18 -3.89 -21.27
CA ALA A 259 7.42 -4.03 -22.70
C ALA A 259 6.85 -5.34 -23.27
N ALA A 260 6.83 -6.40 -22.46
CA ALA A 260 6.44 -7.76 -22.84
C ALA A 260 4.95 -8.10 -22.64
N LEU A 261 4.18 -7.24 -21.96
CA LEU A 261 2.75 -7.44 -21.73
C LEU A 261 1.93 -7.36 -23.04
N PRO A 262 0.86 -8.17 -23.18
CA PRO A 262 -0.08 -8.04 -24.29
C PRO A 262 -0.80 -6.69 -24.31
N ASP A 263 -1.25 -6.27 -25.49
CA ASP A 263 -2.07 -5.07 -25.64
C ASP A 263 -3.34 -5.16 -24.75
N GLY A 264 -3.67 -4.06 -24.08
CA GLY A 264 -4.82 -3.97 -23.17
C GLY A 264 -4.53 -4.40 -21.73
N VAL A 265 -3.43 -5.12 -21.47
CA VAL A 265 -3.01 -5.49 -20.10
C VAL A 265 -2.17 -4.37 -19.51
N ARG A 266 -2.66 -3.76 -18.42
CA ARG A 266 -1.94 -2.67 -17.72
C ARG A 266 -0.80 -3.20 -16.87
N LEU A 267 0.24 -2.39 -16.71
CA LEU A 267 1.22 -2.56 -15.65
C LEU A 267 0.93 -1.52 -14.56
N TYR A 268 0.47 -1.97 -13.39
CA TYR A 268 0.38 -1.15 -12.20
C TYR A 268 1.69 -1.28 -11.43
N THR A 269 2.48 -0.21 -11.33
CA THR A 269 3.69 -0.26 -10.52
C THR A 269 3.32 -0.55 -9.06
N GLY A 270 4.02 -1.51 -8.47
CA GLY A 270 4.06 -1.78 -7.04
C GLY A 270 5.40 -1.40 -6.42
N ASP A 271 6.20 -0.60 -7.13
CA ASP A 271 7.53 -0.17 -6.71
C ASP A 271 7.46 1.19 -6.00
N ASP A 272 7.35 1.15 -4.68
CA ASP A 272 7.29 2.34 -3.83
C ASP A 272 8.64 3.10 -3.73
N PHE A 273 9.73 2.59 -4.31
CA PHE A 273 11.02 3.29 -4.41
C PHE A 273 11.15 4.09 -5.71
N ASN A 274 10.69 3.53 -6.82
CA ASN A 274 10.96 4.04 -8.17
C ASN A 274 9.70 4.53 -8.89
N TYR A 275 8.56 4.65 -8.20
CA TYR A 275 7.31 5.13 -8.80
C TYR A 275 7.40 6.46 -9.57
N PRO A 276 8.23 7.46 -9.21
CA PRO A 276 8.28 8.71 -9.98
C PRO A 276 8.69 8.48 -11.44
N GLU A 277 9.73 7.66 -11.67
CA GLU A 277 10.18 7.34 -13.03
C GLU A 277 9.25 6.36 -13.74
N LEU A 278 8.69 5.38 -13.02
CA LEU A 278 7.85 4.34 -13.61
C LEU A 278 6.49 4.90 -14.07
N VAL A 279 5.88 5.79 -13.27
CA VAL A 279 4.63 6.47 -13.61
C VAL A 279 4.84 7.52 -14.72
N HIS A 280 6.00 8.20 -14.71
CA HIS A 280 6.37 9.11 -15.79
C HIS A 280 6.52 8.37 -17.12
N GLY A 281 7.23 7.25 -17.10
CA GLY A 281 7.49 6.43 -18.27
C GLY A 281 8.71 6.88 -19.07
N ASP A 282 8.91 6.23 -20.21
CA ASP A 282 10.06 6.39 -21.11
C ASP A 282 9.72 7.21 -22.38
N GLY A 283 8.56 7.88 -22.38
CA GLY A 283 8.01 8.59 -23.54
C GLY A 283 7.25 7.71 -24.52
N THR A 284 7.42 6.39 -24.48
CA THR A 284 6.65 5.42 -25.30
C THR A 284 5.64 4.64 -24.48
N ARG A 285 6.03 4.24 -23.27
CA ARG A 285 5.21 3.49 -22.32
C ARG A 285 5.37 4.08 -20.91
N HIS A 286 4.36 3.85 -20.09
CA HIS A 286 4.35 4.23 -18.68
C HIS A 286 3.63 3.15 -17.88
N SER A 287 3.90 3.13 -16.57
CA SER A 287 3.14 2.31 -15.64
C SER A 287 1.96 3.10 -15.09
N ASP A 288 0.82 2.44 -14.93
CA ASP A 288 -0.24 2.84 -14.00
C ASP A 288 0.25 2.62 -12.55
N ALA A 289 -0.55 2.91 -11.52
CA ALA A 289 -0.11 2.84 -10.13
C ALA A 289 -1.06 2.03 -9.23
N LEU A 290 -0.50 1.14 -8.40
CA LEU A 290 -1.18 0.51 -7.27
C LEU A 290 -0.19 0.42 -6.11
N LEU A 291 -0.03 1.53 -5.39
CA LEU A 291 1.11 1.79 -4.50
C LEU A 291 0.68 1.99 -3.05
N GLY A 292 1.51 1.51 -2.12
CA GLY A 292 1.31 1.77 -0.69
C GLY A 292 1.68 3.20 -0.33
N ILE A 293 2.74 3.76 -0.94
CA ILE A 293 3.14 5.15 -0.70
C ILE A 293 2.06 6.14 -1.15
N PHE A 294 1.24 5.79 -2.16
CA PHE A 294 0.12 6.64 -2.58
C PHE A 294 -0.93 6.83 -1.48
N ALA A 295 -1.02 5.97 -0.45
CA ALA A 295 -1.84 6.25 0.73
C ALA A 295 -1.23 7.35 1.62
N GLY A 296 0.09 7.52 1.64
CA GLY A 296 0.75 8.63 2.34
C GLY A 296 0.83 9.92 1.52
N ILE A 297 0.75 9.82 0.19
CA ILE A 297 1.01 10.94 -0.73
C ILE A 297 -0.16 11.27 -1.68
N TYR A 298 -1.37 10.74 -1.44
CA TYR A 298 -2.52 10.89 -2.37
C TYR A 298 -2.79 12.33 -2.83
N PRO A 299 -2.61 13.40 -2.03
CA PRO A 299 -2.80 14.77 -2.51
C PRO A 299 -1.78 15.17 -3.59
N ALA A 300 -0.51 14.87 -3.35
CA ALA A 300 0.58 15.14 -4.28
C ALA A 300 0.47 14.25 -5.54
N ALA A 301 0.22 12.95 -5.35
CA ALA A 301 0.02 12.01 -6.46
C ALA A 301 -1.14 12.45 -7.37
N SER A 302 -2.30 12.78 -6.81
CA SER A 302 -3.44 13.29 -7.59
C SER A 302 -3.09 14.56 -8.36
N THR A 303 -2.40 15.51 -7.73
CA THR A 303 -1.98 16.75 -8.37
C THR A 303 -1.00 16.50 -9.52
N ALA A 304 -0.07 15.55 -9.35
CA ALA A 304 0.84 15.13 -10.41
C ALA A 304 0.10 14.51 -11.60
N LEU A 305 -0.87 13.62 -11.35
CA LEU A 305 -1.64 12.99 -12.42
C LEU A 305 -2.52 14.01 -13.18
N GLN A 306 -3.08 15.00 -12.49
CA GLN A 306 -3.75 16.13 -13.13
C GLN A 306 -2.80 16.94 -14.02
N ALA A 307 -1.54 17.11 -13.62
CA ALA A 307 -0.54 17.78 -14.45
C ALA A 307 -0.19 16.97 -15.72
N TYR A 308 -0.16 15.63 -15.65
CA TYR A 308 -0.05 14.80 -16.86
C TYR A 308 -1.26 14.99 -17.79
N ASP A 309 -2.49 15.00 -17.26
CA ASP A 309 -3.71 15.26 -18.05
C ASP A 309 -3.68 16.63 -18.73
N ALA A 310 -3.08 17.62 -18.08
CA ALA A 310 -2.93 18.98 -18.59
C ALA A 310 -1.74 19.15 -19.56
N GLY A 311 -1.04 18.08 -19.94
CA GLY A 311 0.11 18.14 -20.84
C GLY A 311 1.35 18.80 -20.22
N GLN A 312 1.51 18.71 -18.89
CA GLN A 312 2.62 19.29 -18.13
C GLN A 312 3.50 18.18 -17.51
N PRO A 313 4.16 17.32 -18.31
CA PRO A 313 4.87 16.14 -17.79
C PRO A 313 6.04 16.50 -16.87
N ASP A 314 6.75 17.61 -17.12
CA ASP A 314 7.86 18.04 -16.27
C ASP A 314 7.39 18.46 -14.88
N ARG A 315 6.26 19.16 -14.81
CA ARG A 315 5.62 19.53 -13.53
C ARG A 315 5.14 18.29 -12.79
N ALA A 316 4.48 17.37 -13.50
CA ALA A 316 3.99 16.14 -12.93
C ALA A 316 5.15 15.31 -12.35
N ARG A 317 6.25 15.19 -13.10
CA ARG A 317 7.46 14.50 -12.66
C ARG A 317 8.07 15.15 -11.44
N ALA A 318 8.24 16.48 -11.43
CA ALA A 318 8.79 17.21 -10.30
C ALA A 318 7.98 17.03 -9.01
N ILE A 319 6.65 16.96 -9.10
CA ILE A 319 5.79 16.68 -7.93
C ILE A 319 6.07 15.28 -7.38
N LEU A 320 6.12 14.25 -8.24
CA LEU A 320 6.41 12.89 -7.78
C LEU A 320 7.84 12.77 -7.20
N ASP A 321 8.83 13.39 -7.85
CA ASP A 321 10.22 13.39 -7.37
C ASP A 321 10.35 14.05 -5.98
N SER A 322 9.56 15.10 -5.69
CA SER A 322 9.56 15.71 -4.35
C SER A 322 9.12 14.78 -3.22
N THR A 323 8.40 13.71 -3.56
CA THR A 323 7.90 12.70 -2.61
C THR A 323 8.78 11.44 -2.55
N GLU A 324 9.76 11.30 -3.44
CA GLU A 324 10.56 10.08 -3.59
C GLU A 324 11.33 9.72 -2.31
N ALA A 325 12.00 10.71 -1.71
CA ALA A 325 12.77 10.50 -0.49
C ALA A 325 11.90 9.98 0.67
N LEU A 326 10.67 10.48 0.80
CA LEU A 326 9.69 9.98 1.77
C LEU A 326 9.32 8.53 1.47
N GLY A 327 9.01 8.20 0.22
CA GLY A 327 8.68 6.84 -0.22
C GLY A 327 9.79 5.85 0.11
N ARG A 328 11.01 6.13 -0.34
CA ARG A 328 12.19 5.29 -0.06
C ARG A 328 12.42 5.08 1.44
N HIS A 329 12.20 6.10 2.27
CA HIS A 329 12.41 6.01 3.71
C HIS A 329 11.31 5.20 4.42
N VAL A 330 10.03 5.42 4.07
CA VAL A 330 8.90 4.65 4.60
C VAL A 330 9.05 3.16 4.28
N PHE A 331 9.49 2.84 3.06
CA PHE A 331 9.68 1.47 2.57
C PHE A 331 11.08 0.90 2.81
N GLY A 332 11.95 1.62 3.54
CA GLY A 332 13.29 1.17 3.90
C GLY A 332 13.30 -0.15 4.68
N ALA A 333 14.39 -0.91 4.60
CA ALA A 333 14.50 -2.21 5.25
C ALA A 333 14.33 -2.11 6.80
N PRO A 334 13.70 -3.11 7.45
CA PRO A 334 12.91 -4.20 6.87
C PRO A 334 11.59 -3.70 6.27
N THR A 335 11.36 -3.98 4.97
CA THR A 335 10.33 -3.31 4.17
C THR A 335 8.90 -3.59 4.65
N PHE A 336 8.60 -4.82 5.10
CA PHE A 336 7.25 -5.22 5.54
C PHE A 336 6.66 -4.43 6.73
N TYR A 337 7.43 -3.56 7.40
CA TYR A 337 6.93 -2.58 8.38
C TYR A 337 6.64 -1.19 7.80
N TYR A 338 6.61 -1.00 6.47
CA TYR A 338 6.30 0.30 5.84
C TYR A 338 4.93 0.84 6.28
N LYS A 339 3.96 -0.06 6.52
CA LYS A 339 2.62 0.27 6.98
C LYS A 339 2.58 1.03 8.32
N SER A 340 3.59 0.86 9.17
CA SER A 340 3.75 1.69 10.38
C SER A 340 4.00 3.16 10.01
N GLY A 341 4.83 3.42 8.99
CA GLY A 341 5.04 4.77 8.45
C GLY A 341 3.79 5.34 7.78
N ILE A 342 3.02 4.53 7.04
CA ILE A 342 1.75 4.97 6.44
C ILE A 342 0.72 5.34 7.51
N ALA A 343 0.52 4.50 8.53
CA ALA A 343 -0.37 4.81 9.65
C ALA A 343 0.13 6.03 10.46
N PHE A 344 1.45 6.23 10.56
CA PHE A 344 2.02 7.41 11.21
C PHE A 344 1.69 8.69 10.44
N LEU A 345 1.84 8.70 9.11
CA LEU A 345 1.44 9.84 8.26
C LEU A 345 -0.07 10.10 8.33
N SER A 346 -0.88 9.04 8.30
CA SER A 346 -2.34 9.11 8.49
C SER A 346 -2.69 9.78 9.81
N TRP A 347 -2.01 9.38 10.89
CA TRP A 347 -2.17 9.99 12.21
C TRP A 347 -1.67 11.42 12.24
N LEU A 348 -0.53 11.79 11.67
CA LEU A 348 -0.09 13.19 11.66
C LEU A 348 -1.12 14.11 10.97
N ASN A 349 -1.78 13.62 9.91
CA ASN A 349 -2.70 14.38 9.07
C ASN A 349 -4.18 14.36 9.49
N GLY A 350 -4.53 13.82 10.67
CA GLY A 350 -5.93 13.90 11.14
C GLY A 350 -6.80 12.68 10.87
N HIS A 351 -6.34 11.72 10.07
CA HIS A 351 -7.19 10.65 9.55
C HIS A 351 -7.47 9.52 10.55
N GLN A 352 -6.62 9.38 11.57
CA GLN A 352 -6.88 8.48 12.70
C GLN A 352 -6.71 9.23 14.04
N PRO A 353 -7.49 8.85 15.07
CA PRO A 353 -7.48 9.56 16.35
C PRO A 353 -6.16 9.40 17.12
N GLY A 354 -5.57 8.20 17.09
CA GLY A 354 -4.30 7.87 17.74
C GLY A 354 -3.36 7.07 16.83
N TYR A 355 -2.04 7.12 17.09
CA TYR A 355 -1.06 6.27 16.40
C TYR A 355 -1.10 4.86 16.98
N GLN A 356 -2.06 4.07 16.48
CA GLN A 356 -2.28 2.67 16.80
C GLN A 356 -2.49 1.89 15.51
N MET A 357 -2.23 0.58 15.57
CA MET A 357 -2.42 -0.34 14.45
C MET A 357 -2.90 -1.69 14.98
N VAL A 358 -3.61 -2.45 14.15
CA VAL A 358 -4.02 -3.83 14.46
C VAL A 358 -2.78 -4.65 14.83
N GLY A 359 -2.89 -5.49 15.86
CA GLY A 359 -1.79 -6.34 16.31
C GLY A 359 -0.56 -5.58 16.83
N GLY A 360 -0.72 -4.34 17.31
CA GLY A 360 0.36 -3.56 17.91
C GLY A 360 1.45 -3.08 16.94
N LEU A 361 1.18 -3.10 15.63
CA LEU A 361 2.20 -2.87 14.60
C LEU A 361 2.70 -1.41 14.50
N HIS A 362 2.15 -0.48 15.27
CA HIS A 362 2.64 0.90 15.39
C HIS A 362 4.09 0.94 15.93
N SER A 363 4.51 -0.11 16.64
CA SER A 363 5.89 -0.30 17.13
C SER A 363 6.87 -0.87 16.09
N GLY A 364 6.43 -1.13 14.84
CA GLY A 364 7.26 -1.73 13.79
C GLY A 364 8.41 -0.86 13.28
N ARG A 365 8.47 0.42 13.68
CA ARG A 365 9.53 1.37 13.32
C ARG A 365 10.04 2.10 14.57
N SER A 366 11.32 2.41 14.57
CA SER A 366 11.97 3.13 15.68
C SER A 366 11.59 4.61 15.71
N VAL A 367 11.77 5.24 16.87
CA VAL A 367 11.54 6.68 17.04
C VAL A 367 12.36 7.52 16.03
N PRO A 368 13.68 7.29 15.83
CA PRO A 368 14.45 8.02 14.82
C PRO A 368 13.91 7.82 13.39
N HIS A 369 13.39 6.63 13.07
CA HIS A 369 12.78 6.38 11.76
C HIS A 369 11.53 7.24 11.56
N LEU A 370 10.65 7.31 12.55
CA LEU A 370 9.41 8.10 12.49
C LEU A 370 9.66 9.62 12.53
N VAL A 371 10.69 10.07 13.28
CA VAL A 371 11.19 11.46 13.19
C VAL A 371 11.59 11.79 11.76
N ARG A 372 12.34 10.90 11.11
CA ARG A 372 12.76 11.12 9.72
C ARG A 372 11.59 11.06 8.73
N VAL A 373 10.55 10.25 9.00
CA VAL A 373 9.29 10.28 8.22
C VAL A 373 8.64 11.66 8.33
N PHE A 374 8.55 12.23 9.54
CA PHE A 374 8.00 13.56 9.77
C PHE A 374 8.76 14.65 8.98
N GLU A 375 10.09 14.68 9.06
CA GLU A 375 10.92 15.65 8.32
C GLU A 375 10.75 15.55 6.80
N LEU A 376 10.68 14.32 6.27
CA LEU A 376 10.52 14.09 4.84
C LEU A 376 9.10 14.41 4.36
N ALA A 377 8.08 14.17 5.19
CA ALA A 377 6.72 14.58 4.91
C ALA A 377 6.57 16.10 4.88
N ASP A 378 7.19 16.81 5.83
CA ASP A 378 7.24 18.28 5.85
C ASP A 378 7.91 18.83 4.58
N ARG A 379 9.10 18.32 4.24
CA ARG A 379 9.84 18.72 3.03
C ARG A 379 9.03 18.48 1.75
N ALA A 380 8.25 17.40 1.71
CA ALA A 380 7.38 17.06 0.60
C ALA A 380 6.04 17.81 0.63
N GLY A 381 5.81 18.71 1.60
CA GLY A 381 4.57 19.48 1.75
C GLY A 381 3.35 18.63 2.12
N LEU A 382 3.56 17.47 2.74
CA LEU A 382 2.53 16.46 3.04
C LEU A 382 2.01 16.48 4.48
N LEU A 383 2.47 17.45 5.29
CA LEU A 383 1.83 17.78 6.58
C LEU A 383 0.72 18.81 6.30
N LEU A 384 -0.51 18.33 6.11
CA LEU A 384 -1.62 19.14 5.58
C LEU A 384 -2.16 20.18 6.58
N ASP A 385 -1.99 19.90 7.87
CA ASP A 385 -2.21 20.82 8.98
C ASP A 385 -0.93 20.84 9.83
N PRO A 386 0.00 21.79 9.58
CA PRO A 386 1.28 21.84 10.29
C PRO A 386 1.13 21.98 11.81
N GLU A 387 0.10 22.68 12.29
CA GLU A 387 -0.13 22.85 13.72
C GLU A 387 -0.56 21.53 14.38
N LEU A 388 -1.47 20.78 13.74
CA LEU A 388 -1.86 19.45 14.20
C LEU A 388 -0.69 18.47 14.17
N ALA A 389 0.06 18.46 13.06
CA ALA A 389 1.21 17.57 12.89
C ALA A 389 2.28 17.86 13.95
N ALA A 390 2.57 19.13 14.24
CA ALA A 390 3.52 19.52 15.28
C ALA A 390 3.07 19.06 16.68
N ARG A 391 1.83 19.34 17.06
CA ARG A 391 1.28 18.90 18.36
C ARG A 391 1.34 17.37 18.52
N ARG A 392 1.05 16.63 17.45
CA ARG A 392 1.11 15.16 17.45
C ARG A 392 2.55 14.66 17.54
N MET A 393 3.47 15.28 16.81
CA MET A 393 4.88 14.93 16.87
C MET A 393 5.47 15.15 18.27
N ASP A 394 5.16 16.28 18.91
CA ASP A 394 5.56 16.54 20.31
C ASP A 394 5.00 15.46 21.25
N ALA A 395 3.70 15.16 21.15
CA ALA A 395 3.08 14.13 21.98
C ALA A 395 3.70 12.73 21.77
N PHE A 396 4.05 12.38 20.53
CA PHE A 396 4.77 11.13 20.23
C PHE A 396 6.15 11.11 20.90
N LEU A 397 6.91 12.20 20.80
CA LEU A 397 8.23 12.31 21.43
C LEU A 397 8.14 12.27 22.95
N ASP A 398 7.15 12.91 23.56
CA ASP A 398 6.92 12.87 25.01
C ASP A 398 6.68 11.45 25.51
N VAL A 399 5.75 10.72 24.87
CA VAL A 399 5.45 9.32 25.22
C VAL A 399 6.65 8.40 24.96
N ALA A 400 7.43 8.69 23.92
CA ALA A 400 8.66 7.96 23.61
C ALA A 400 9.83 8.26 24.55
N GLY A 401 9.71 9.24 25.47
CA GLY A 401 10.80 9.70 26.33
C GLY A 401 11.87 10.51 25.60
N ALA A 402 11.55 11.04 24.42
CA ALA A 402 12.42 11.86 23.57
C ALA A 402 11.99 13.35 23.52
N GLY A 403 10.92 13.71 24.24
CA GLY A 403 10.36 15.07 24.28
C GLY A 403 11.02 16.03 25.27
N ALA A 404 11.90 15.55 26.14
CA ALA A 404 12.74 16.35 27.03
C ALA A 404 14.23 16.21 26.66
N PRO A 405 15.09 17.21 26.95
CA PRO A 405 16.53 17.02 26.88
C PRO A 405 16.91 15.80 27.72
N ALA A 406 17.76 14.92 27.20
CA ALA A 406 18.29 13.83 28.01
C ALA A 406 18.87 14.45 29.29
N LEU A 407 18.38 14.00 30.46
CA LEU A 407 19.09 14.24 31.71
C LEU A 407 20.51 13.71 31.48
N VAL A 408 21.47 14.63 31.43
CA VAL A 408 22.90 14.38 31.24
C VAL A 408 23.26 13.05 31.91
N PRO A 409 23.95 12.10 31.23
CA PRO A 409 24.38 10.89 31.91
C PRO A 409 25.18 11.33 33.13
N ALA A 410 24.80 10.85 34.32
CA ALA A 410 25.53 11.11 35.55
C ALA A 410 27.02 10.94 35.23
N GLY A 411 27.73 12.07 35.26
CA GLY A 411 29.10 12.15 34.79
C GLY A 411 29.91 11.02 35.44
N GLY A 412 30.73 10.36 34.63
CA GLY A 412 31.77 9.50 35.15
C GLY A 412 32.51 10.27 36.24
N THR A 413 32.41 9.78 37.47
CA THR A 413 33.31 10.18 38.53
C THR A 413 34.67 9.56 38.23
N GLY A 414 35.40 10.18 37.32
CA GLY A 414 36.84 10.23 37.38
C GLY A 414 37.22 11.20 38.48
N GLY A 415 37.55 10.68 39.65
CA GLY A 415 38.08 11.42 40.78
C GLY A 415 38.99 10.50 41.57
N ALA A 416 40.28 10.55 41.25
CA ALA A 416 41.35 9.82 41.89
C ALA A 416 41.48 10.18 43.39
N ALA A 417 41.69 9.16 44.21
CA ALA A 417 42.66 9.12 45.30
C ALA A 417 43.03 7.66 45.57
#